data_AF-A0A7X9FPS7-F1
#
_entry.id   AF-A0A7X9FPS7-F1
#
_cell.length_a   1.000
_cell.length_b   1.000
_cell.length_c   1.000
_cell.angle_alpha   90.00
_cell.angle_beta   90.00
_cell.angle_gamma   90.00
#
_symmetry.space_group_name_H-M   'P 1'
#
loop_
_entity.id
_entity.type
_entity.pdbx_description
1 polymer ?
#
loop_
_entity_poly.entity_id
_entity_poly.type
_entity_poly.pdbx_seq_one_letter_code
_entity_poly.pdbx_strand_id
1 'polypeptide(L)' 'MIDKILDTARNGMIEALRRSSQSAENISRAFTTDNYGDPTGDIIDIKMSSQSYTANAKVLQTADEMTKSVLDLLA' A
#
# COMPACT_ATOMS: atom_id res chain seq x y z
N MET A 1 -9.82 19.73 1.80
CA MET A 1 -9.05 19.01 2.85
C MET A 1 -9.15 17.50 2.67
N ILE A 2 -10.36 16.96 2.49
CA ILE A 2 -10.57 15.53 2.20
C ILE A 2 -9.83 15.10 0.93
N ASP A 3 -9.93 15.85 -0.17
CA ASP A 3 -9.21 15.53 -1.43
C ASP A 3 -7.70 15.35 -1.25
N LYS A 4 -7.05 16.19 -0.43
CA LYS A 4 -5.61 16.09 -0.14
C LYS A 4 -5.25 14.83 0.64
N ILE A 5 -6.14 14.37 1.53
CA ILE A 5 -5.98 13.12 2.28
C ILE A 5 -6.16 11.93 1.34
N LEU A 6 -7.12 11.99 0.42
CA LEU A 6 -7.34 10.94 -0.58
C LEU A 6 -6.19 10.83 -1.57
N ASP A 7 -5.65 11.96 -2.03
CA ASP A 7 -4.46 11.99 -2.88
C ASP A 7 -3.24 11.41 -2.15
N THR A 8 -3.07 11.74 -0.86
CA THR A 8 -1.99 11.19 -0.04
C THR A 8 -2.13 9.68 0.14
N ALA A 9 -3.34 9.20 0.46
CA ALA A 9 -3.62 7.78 0.61
C ALA A 9 -3.41 7.01 -0.71
N ARG A 10 -3.89 7.57 -1.83
CA ARG A 10 -3.71 7.00 -3.16
C ARG A 10 -2.22 6.91 -3.54
N ASN A 11 -1.47 7.98 -3.35
CA ASN A 11 -0.03 7.99 -3.61
C ASN A 11 0.72 7.01 -2.68
N GLY A 12 0.30 6.92 -1.41
CA GLY A 12 0.83 5.94 -0.46
C GLY A 12 0.60 4.49 -0.89
N MET A 13 -0.59 4.17 -1.44
CA MET A 13 -0.86 2.84 -2.00
C MET A 13 0.00 2.53 -3.22
N ILE A 14 0.15 3.48 -4.14
CA ILE A 14 0.98 3.31 -5.35
C ILE A 14 2.44 3.02 -4.96
N GLU A 15 2.97 3.80 -4.01
CA GLU A 15 4.33 3.63 -3.53
C GLU A 15 4.52 2.31 -2.77
N ALA A 16 3.56 1.92 -1.93
CA ALA A 16 3.57 0.62 -1.26
C ALA A 16 3.55 -0.53 -2.27
N LEU A 17 2.74 -0.43 -3.33
CA LEU A 17 2.69 -1.42 -4.40
C LEU A 17 4.06 -1.51 -5.11
N ARG A 18 4.65 -0.36 -5.44
CA ARG A 18 5.96 -0.28 -6.11
C ARG A 18 7.06 -0.95 -5.28
N ARG A 19 7.12 -0.66 -3.97
CA ARG A 19 8.09 -1.29 -3.06
C ARG A 19 7.87 -2.79 -2.95
N SER A 20 6.62 -3.22 -2.80
CA SER A 20 6.26 -4.64 -2.75
C SER A 20 6.70 -5.39 -4.02
N SER A 21 6.48 -4.82 -5.21
CA SER A 21 6.95 -5.40 -6.47
C SER A 21 8.47 -5.51 -6.53
N GLN A 22 9.18 -4.47 -6.10
CA GLN A 22 10.65 -4.46 -6.11
C GLN A 22 11.24 -5.48 -5.13
N SER A 23 10.69 -5.59 -3.92
CA SER A 23 11.09 -6.61 -2.95
C SER A 23 10.74 -8.02 -3.43
N ALA A 24 9.60 -8.22 -4.10
CA ALA A 24 9.25 -9.52 -4.68
C ALA A 24 10.23 -9.95 -5.77
N GLU A 25 10.69 -9.01 -6.62
CA GLU A 25 11.76 -9.29 -7.58
C GLU A 25 13.09 -9.64 -6.89
N ASN A 26 13.47 -8.91 -5.85
CA ASN A 26 14.70 -9.20 -5.10
C ASN A 26 14.66 -10.59 -4.47
N ILE A 27 13.53 -10.97 -3.87
CA ILE A 27 13.31 -12.31 -3.32
C ILE A 27 13.39 -13.38 -4.42
N SER A 28 12.75 -13.15 -5.57
CA SER A 28 12.82 -14.07 -6.69
C SER A 28 14.26 -14.26 -7.20
N ARG A 29 15.05 -13.19 -7.24
CA ARG A 29 16.50 -13.26 -7.56
C ARG A 29 17.27 -14.01 -6.48
N ALA A 30 16.87 -13.86 -5.22
CA ALA A 30 17.49 -14.56 -4.10
C ALA A 30 17.33 -16.08 -4.16
N PHE A 31 16.18 -16.55 -4.65
CA PHE A 31 15.95 -17.98 -4.84
C PHE A 31 16.59 -18.56 -6.11
N THR A 32 17.02 -17.73 -7.05
CA THR A 32 17.55 -18.17 -8.35
C THR A 32 19.06 -17.98 -8.49
N THR A 33 19.70 -17.27 -7.56
CA THR A 33 21.14 -16.98 -7.58
C THR A 33 21.80 -17.48 -6.31
N ASP A 34 22.78 -18.39 -6.43
CA ASP A 34 23.48 -19.05 -5.30
C ASP A 34 24.25 -18.10 -4.35
N ASN A 35 24.28 -16.78 -4.63
CA ASN A 35 25.06 -15.78 -3.91
C ASN A 35 24.26 -14.54 -3.50
N TYR A 36 22.93 -14.60 -3.56
CA TYR A 36 22.12 -13.50 -3.04
C TYR A 36 22.06 -13.58 -1.51
N GLY A 37 22.24 -12.44 -0.85
CA GLY A 37 22.17 -12.35 0.62
C GLY A 37 20.79 -12.75 1.17
N ASP A 38 20.69 -12.79 2.49
CA ASP A 38 19.46 -13.16 3.23
C ASP A 38 18.23 -12.34 2.76
N PRO A 39 17.18 -12.98 2.21
CA PRO A 39 15.97 -12.30 1.71
C PRO A 39 15.02 -11.84 2.83
N THR A 40 15.35 -12.08 4.11
CA THR A 40 14.50 -11.69 5.26
C THR A 40 14.15 -10.21 5.23
N GLY A 41 15.09 -9.33 4.83
CA GLY A 41 14.83 -7.89 4.70
C GLY A 41 13.73 -7.58 3.67
N ASP A 42 13.83 -8.15 2.47
CA ASP A 42 12.83 -7.96 1.42
C ASP A 42 11.45 -8.53 1.82
N ILE A 43 11.41 -9.64 2.57
CA ILE A 43 10.16 -10.22 3.08
C ILE A 43 9.48 -9.27 4.08
N ILE A 44 10.26 -8.67 4.99
CA ILE A 44 9.76 -7.68 5.95
C ILE A 44 9.22 -6.46 5.19
N ASP A 45 9.93 -5.99 4.15
CA ASP A 45 9.51 -4.87 3.32
C ASP A 45 8.19 -5.13 2.58
N ILE A 46 7.97 -6.35 2.06
CA ILE A 46 6.67 -6.74 1.49
C ILE A 46 5.58 -6.66 2.55
N LYS A 47 5.84 -7.17 3.77
CA LYS A 47 4.86 -7.16 4.85
C LYS A 47 4.49 -5.73 5.26
N MET A 48 5.48 -4.86 5.42
CA MET A 48 5.27 -3.44 5.75
C MET A 48 4.54 -2.69 4.63
N SER A 49 4.87 -2.99 3.37
CA SER A 49 4.19 -2.45 2.20
C SER A 49 2.72 -2.89 2.15
N SER A 50 2.44 -4.16 2.44
CA SER A 50 1.07 -4.69 2.53
C SER A 50 0.24 -4.01 3.64
N GLN A 51 0.86 -3.77 4.80
CA GLN A 51 0.20 -3.02 5.89
C GLN A 51 -0.07 -1.56 5.50
N SER A 52 0.91 -0.89 4.87
CA SER A 52 0.74 0.48 4.40
C SER A 52 -0.35 0.58 3.32
N TYR A 53 -0.42 -0.38 2.41
CA TYR A 53 -1.48 -0.47 1.41
C TYR A 53 -2.85 -0.60 2.10
N THR A 54 -2.98 -1.54 3.04
CA THR A 54 -4.23 -1.77 3.79
C THR A 54 -4.68 -0.53 4.56
N ALA A 55 -3.74 0.16 5.22
CA ALA A 55 -4.03 1.38 5.97
C ALA A 55 -4.54 2.49 5.05
N ASN A 56 -3.88 2.72 3.91
CA ASN A 56 -4.32 3.73 2.94
C ASN A 56 -5.64 3.38 2.28
N ALA A 57 -5.89 2.09 1.99
CA ALA A 57 -7.17 1.62 1.48
C ALA A 57 -8.31 1.87 2.48
N LYS A 58 -8.06 1.68 3.79
CA LYS A 58 -9.03 2.00 4.85
C LYS A 58 -9.39 3.48 4.88
N VAL A 59 -8.40 4.38 4.72
CA VAL A 59 -8.62 5.83 4.66
C VAL A 59 -9.52 6.20 3.47
N LEU A 60 -9.27 5.62 2.30
CA LEU A 60 -10.11 5.84 1.12
C LEU A 60 -11.53 5.32 1.32
N GLN A 61 -11.68 4.12 1.89
CA GLN A 61 -12.99 3.57 2.21
C GLN A 61 -13.77 4.47 3.16
N THR A 62 -13.16 4.91 4.26
CA THR A 62 -13.82 5.78 5.23
C THR A 62 -14.24 7.11 4.61
N ALA A 63 -13.43 7.67 3.70
CA ALA A 63 -13.81 8.90 3.01
C ALA A 63 -14.97 8.70 2.02
N ASP A 64 -15.06 7.56 1.36
CA ASP A 64 -16.19 7.20 0.51
C ASP A 64 -17.47 7.05 1.34
N GLU A 65 -17.39 6.36 2.49
CA GLU A 65 -18.49 6.22 3.46
C GLU A 65 -18.96 7.59 4.01
N MET A 66 -18.04 8.49 4.32
CA MET A 66 -18.35 9.86 4.74
C MET A 66 -19.07 10.64 3.62
N THR A 67 -18.60 10.51 2.38
CA THR A 67 -19.19 11.19 1.23
C THR A 67 -20.62 10.71 0.99
N LYS A 68 -20.83 9.40 1.04
CA LYS A 68 -22.17 8.80 0.94
C LYS A 68 -23.09 9.29 2.06
N SER A 69 -22.61 9.31 3.31
CA SER A 69 -23.42 9.77 4.45
C SER A 69 -23.82 11.25 4.32
N VAL A 70 -22.96 12.10 3.76
CA VAL A 70 -23.28 13.51 3.49
C VAL A 70 -24.33 13.63 2.39
N LEU A 71 -24.20 12.85 1.31
CA LEU A 71 -25.19 12.82 0.24
C LEU A 71 -26.57 12.34 0.74
N ASP A 72 -26.59 11.30 1.57
CA ASP A 72 -27.83 10.77 2.17
C ASP A 72 -28.51 11.79 3.12
N LEU A 73 -27.74 12.67 3.77
CA LEU A 73 -28.29 13.76 4.61
C LEU A 73 -28.86 14.94 3.79
N LEU A 74 -28.43 15.09 2.54
CA LEU A 74 -28.86 16.17 1.65
C LEU A 74 -30.01 15.77 0.72
N ALA A 75 -30.33 14.48 0.65
CA ALA A 75 -31.43 13.90 -0.13
C ALA A 75 -32.74 13.87 0.68
#